data_AF-A0A536BGY6-F1
#
_entry.id   AF-A0A536BGY6-F1
#
_cell.length_a   1.000
_cell.length_b   1.000
_cell.length_c   1.000
_cell.angle_alpha   90.00
_cell.angle_beta   90.00
_cell.angle_gamma   90.00
#
_symmetry.space_group_name_H-M   'P 1'
#
loop_
_entity.id
_entity.type
_entity.pdbx_description
1 polymer ?
#
loop_
_entity_poly.entity_id
_entity_poly.type
_entity_poly.pdbx_seq_one_letter_code
_entity_poly.pdbx_strand_id
1 'polypeptide(L)'
;MANTKTGDPAVDTFLKGYSPQVREIAVKAREVILSVLPDATEKVYPGWKVIQYATGADMKSVFAAISPQRERVNLGLANGVDLKDPDGLLEGAGK
;
A
#
# COMPACT_ATOMS: atom_id res chain seq x y z
N MET A 1 11.20 -15.59 -6.41
CA MET A 1 10.25 -16.39 -5.63
C MET A 1 9.00 -15.55 -5.48
N ALA A 2 7.89 -15.94 -6.11
CA ALA A 2 6.65 -15.17 -6.09
C ALA A 2 6.02 -15.29 -4.70
N ASN A 3 5.74 -14.16 -4.06
CA ASN A 3 5.34 -14.12 -2.67
C ASN A 3 3.83 -14.42 -2.54
N THR A 4 3.48 -15.57 -1.95
CA THR A 4 2.11 -16.15 -1.92
C THR A 4 1.12 -15.43 -0.99
N LYS A 5 1.50 -14.26 -0.44
CA LYS A 5 0.62 -13.45 0.42
C LYS A 5 -0.35 -12.58 -0.38
N THR A 6 -0.44 -12.77 -1.69
CA THR A 6 -1.45 -12.17 -2.55
C THR A 6 -2.77 -12.97 -2.45
N GLY A 7 -3.47 -12.86 -1.33
CA GLY A 7 -4.66 -13.68 -1.13
C GLY A 7 -5.63 -13.27 -0.03
N ASP A 8 -5.37 -12.19 0.73
CA ASP A 8 -6.36 -11.70 1.70
C ASP A 8 -7.68 -11.34 0.98
N PRO A 9 -8.78 -12.08 1.22
CA PRO A 9 -10.07 -11.84 0.56
C PRO A 9 -10.63 -10.45 0.86
N ALA A 10 -10.21 -9.82 1.96
CA ALA A 10 -10.61 -8.47 2.32
C ALA A 10 -10.05 -7.43 1.35
N VAL A 11 -8.80 -7.60 0.87
CA VAL A 11 -8.17 -6.71 -0.11
C VAL A 11 -8.87 -6.82 -1.46
N ASP A 12 -9.11 -8.03 -1.94
CA ASP A 12 -9.79 -8.24 -3.23
C ASP A 12 -11.22 -7.69 -3.19
N THR A 13 -11.92 -7.89 -2.07
CA THR A 13 -13.27 -7.35 -1.86
C THR A 13 -13.26 -5.82 -1.83
N PHE A 14 -12.27 -5.21 -1.15
CA PHE A 14 -12.10 -3.77 -1.12
C PHE A 14 -11.80 -3.18 -2.50
N LEU A 15 -10.92 -3.82 -3.27
CA LEU A 15 -10.53 -3.36 -4.61
C LEU A 15 -11.63 -3.58 -5.67
N LYS A 16 -12.65 -4.41 -5.39
CA LYS A 16 -13.81 -4.57 -6.28
C LYS A 16 -14.58 -3.27 -6.51
N GLY A 17 -14.54 -2.34 -5.56
CA GLY A 17 -15.21 -1.03 -5.66
C GLY A 17 -14.53 -0.02 -6.59
N TYR A 18 -13.35 -0.34 -7.13
CA TYR A 18 -12.58 0.56 -8.00
C TYR A 18 -12.54 0.05 -9.45
N SER A 19 -12.21 0.95 -10.38
CA SER A 19 -12.08 0.64 -11.80
C SER A 19 -11.03 -0.47 -12.03
N PRO A 20 -11.12 -1.23 -13.14
CA PRO A 20 -10.15 -2.28 -13.44
C PRO A 20 -8.70 -1.79 -13.45
N GLN A 21 -8.46 -0.59 -14.00
CA GLN A 21 -7.13 0.03 -14.05
C GLN A 21 -6.59 0.34 -12.66
N VAL A 22 -7.40 0.94 -11.78
CA VAL A 22 -6.97 1.26 -10.40
C VAL A 22 -6.71 -0.02 -9.62
N ARG A 23 -7.54 -1.05 -9.80
CA ARG A 23 -7.35 -2.37 -9.20
C ARG A 23 -6.03 -3.00 -9.63
N GLU A 24 -5.73 -2.98 -10.93
CA GLU A 24 -4.48 -3.54 -11.45
C GLU A 24 -3.25 -2.84 -10.84
N ILE A 25 -3.25 -1.50 -10.78
CA ILE A 25 -2.16 -0.74 -10.18
C ILE A 25 -2.03 -1.05 -8.70
N ALA A 26 -3.14 -1.12 -7.96
CA ALA A 26 -3.13 -1.41 -6.52
C ALA A 26 -2.59 -2.83 -6.24
N VAL A 27 -2.94 -3.81 -7.06
CA VAL A 27 -2.41 -5.19 -6.95
C VAL A 27 -0.91 -5.20 -7.22
N LYS A 28 -0.43 -4.54 -8.28
CA LYS A 28 1.01 -4.47 -8.58
C LYS A 28 1.80 -3.75 -7.48
N ALA A 29 1.26 -2.65 -6.95
CA ALA A 29 1.88 -1.94 -5.83
C ALA A 29 1.98 -2.83 -4.59
N ARG A 30 0.93 -3.59 -4.28
CA ARG A 30 0.93 -4.56 -3.19
C ARG A 30 1.98 -5.66 -3.39
N GLU A 31 2.08 -6.21 -4.59
CA GLU A 31 3.10 -7.21 -4.94
C GLU A 31 4.51 -6.68 -4.70
N VAL A 32 4.79 -5.43 -5.10
CA VAL A 32 6.09 -4.79 -4.85
C VAL A 32 6.35 -4.63 -3.36
N ILE A 33 5.41 -4.10 -2.57
CA ILE A 33 5.56 -3.94 -1.11
C ILE A 33 5.88 -5.28 -0.45
N LEU A 34 5.10 -6.31 -0.76
CA LEU A 34 5.28 -7.63 -0.18
C LEU A 34 6.54 -8.33 -0.69
N SER A 35 7.02 -8.03 -1.90
CA SER A 35 8.31 -8.55 -2.37
C SER A 35 9.50 -8.01 -1.57
N VAL A 36 9.39 -6.79 -1.05
CA VAL A 36 10.41 -6.13 -0.22
C VAL A 36 10.32 -6.60 1.22
N LEU A 37 9.12 -6.67 1.79
CA LEU A 37 8.90 -7.16 3.16
C LEU A 37 7.76 -8.20 3.20
N PRO A 38 8.09 -9.50 3.03
CA PRO A 38 7.10 -10.58 3.01
C PRO A 38 6.27 -10.73 4.28
N ASP A 39 6.89 -10.43 5.42
CA ASP A 39 6.29 -10.61 6.74
C ASP A 39 5.43 -9.42 7.18
N ALA A 40 5.32 -8.38 6.35
CA ALA A 40 4.47 -7.22 6.63
C ALA A 40 3.03 -7.66 6.94
N THR A 41 2.46 -7.11 8.00
CA THR A 41 1.03 -7.21 8.25
C THR A 41 0.29 -6.38 7.20
N GLU A 42 -0.82 -6.91 6.71
CA GLU A 42 -1.68 -6.25 5.73
C GLU A 42 -3.05 -6.06 6.35
N LYS A 43 -3.60 -4.85 6.28
CA LYS A 43 -4.93 -4.56 6.83
C LYS A 43 -5.68 -3.52 6.02
N VAL A 44 -6.91 -3.87 5.65
CA VAL A 44 -7.83 -2.95 4.97
C VAL A 44 -8.54 -2.07 5.99
N TYR A 45 -8.58 -0.77 5.71
CA TYR A 45 -9.38 0.21 6.43
C TYR A 45 -10.39 0.85 5.48
N PRO A 46 -11.60 0.27 5.31
CA PRO A 46 -12.57 0.73 4.31
C PRO A 46 -13.01 2.17 4.52
N GLY A 47 -13.20 2.61 5.77
CA GLY A 47 -13.59 3.97 6.11
C GLY A 47 -12.53 5.02 5.71
N TRP A 48 -11.26 4.63 5.67
CA TRP A 48 -10.15 5.49 5.23
C TRP A 48 -9.75 5.23 3.77
N LYS A 49 -10.34 4.22 3.13
CA LYS A 49 -10.03 3.78 1.77
C LYS A 49 -8.54 3.50 1.58
N VAL A 50 -7.94 2.78 2.54
CA VAL A 50 -6.53 2.39 2.48
C VAL A 50 -6.32 0.91 2.79
N ILE A 51 -5.28 0.35 2.20
CA ILE A 51 -4.64 -0.90 2.61
C ILE A 51 -3.34 -0.50 3.30
N GLN A 52 -3.20 -0.84 4.57
CA GLN A 52 -2.06 -0.47 5.39
C GLN A 52 -1.09 -1.65 5.52
N TYR A 53 0.20 -1.34 5.49
CA TYR A 53 1.30 -2.28 5.66
C TYR A 53 2.15 -1.89 6.85
N ALA A 54 2.39 -2.85 7.75
CA ALA A 54 3.15 -2.60 8.97
C ALA A 54 4.08 -3.76 9.34
N THR A 55 5.14 -3.48 10.10
CA THR A 55 6.05 -4.52 10.61
C THR A 55 5.54 -5.17 11.91
N GLY A 56 4.48 -4.62 12.50
CA GLY A 56 3.85 -5.06 13.73
C GLY A 56 2.36 -4.75 13.76
N ALA A 57 1.77 -4.77 14.96
CA ALA A 57 0.34 -4.55 15.17
C ALA A 57 -0.01 -3.09 15.52
N ASP A 58 0.98 -2.28 15.89
CA ASP A 58 0.82 -0.91 16.33
C ASP A 58 0.99 0.11 15.19
N MET A 59 0.43 1.31 15.36
CA MET A 59 0.48 2.35 14.32
C MET A 59 1.89 2.87 14.03
N LYS A 60 2.85 2.74 14.94
CA LYS A 60 4.23 3.19 14.70
C LYS A 60 4.99 2.24 13.80
N SER A 61 4.54 0.99 13.69
CA SER A 61 5.12 -0.01 12.80
C SER A 61 4.66 0.11 11.34
N VAL A 62 3.71 1.02 11.05
CA VAL A 62 3.22 1.28 9.69
C VAL A 62 4.34 1.93 8.88
N PHE A 63 4.63 1.35 7.72
CA PHE A 63 5.67 1.85 6.83
C PHE A 63 5.13 2.22 5.44
N ALA A 64 4.04 1.60 5.00
CA ALA A 64 3.44 1.90 3.71
C ALA A 64 1.92 1.80 3.75
N ALA A 65 1.26 2.50 2.82
CA ALA A 65 -0.16 2.39 2.59
C ALA A 65 -0.49 2.53 1.11
N ILE A 66 -1.40 1.71 0.61
CA ILE A 66 -2.00 1.86 -0.72
C ILE A 66 -3.35 2.53 -0.54
N SER A 67 -3.55 3.68 -1.18
CA SER A 67 -4.82 4.40 -1.19
C SER A 67 -5.34 4.52 -2.63
N PRO A 68 -6.25 3.62 -3.04
CA PRO A 68 -6.87 3.72 -4.35
C PRO A 68 -7.74 4.97 -4.46
N GLN A 69 -7.57 5.72 -5.55
CA GLN A 69 -8.35 6.90 -5.90
C GLN A 69 -9.24 6.56 -7.10
N ARG A 70 -9.99 7.55 -7.60
CA ARG A 70 -10.88 7.35 -8.76
C ARG A 70 -10.14 6.87 -10.01
N GLU A 71 -8.96 7.45 -10.28
CA GLU A 71 -8.20 7.25 -11.53
C GLU A 71 -6.71 6.92 -11.31
N ARG A 72 -6.27 6.88 -10.05
CA ARG A 72 -4.87 6.61 -9.67
C ARG A 72 -4.80 5.81 -8.38
N VAL A 73 -3.60 5.41 -8.00
CA VAL A 73 -3.30 4.84 -6.68
C VAL A 73 -2.22 5.71 -6.05
N ASN A 74 -2.48 6.20 -4.84
CA ASN A 74 -1.43 6.81 -4.04
C ASN A 74 -0.73 5.71 -3.25
N LEU A 75 0.60 5.63 -3.38
CA LEU A 75 1.45 4.83 -2.50
C LEU A 75 2.05 5.77 -1.45
N GLY A 76 1.56 5.68 -0.22
CA GLY A 76 2.10 6.43 0.91
C GLY A 76 3.22 5.66 1.57
N LEU A 77 4.33 6.35 1.88
CA LEU A 77 5.40 5.85 2.73
C LEU A 77 5.39 6.63 4.03
N ALA A 78 5.24 5.95 5.16
CA ALA A 78 5.27 6.58 6.46
C ALA A 78 6.68 7.15 6.71
N ASN A 79 6.75 8.36 7.27
CA ASN A 79 8.01 9.10 7.44
C ASN A 79 8.81 9.23 6.13
N GLY A 80 8.12 9.29 4.98
CA GLY A 80 8.76 9.43 3.67
C GLY A 80 9.63 10.68 3.54
N VAL A 81 9.34 11.73 4.32
CA VAL A 81 10.16 12.95 4.41
C VAL A 81 11.58 12.70 4.92
N ASP A 82 11.79 11.64 5.69
CA ASP A 82 13.09 11.24 6.23
C ASP A 82 13.83 10.27 5.29
N LEU A 83 13.15 9.78 4.23
CA LEU A 83 13.77 8.91 3.24
C LEU A 83 14.69 9.72 2.33
N LYS A 84 15.85 9.13 2.02
CA LYS A 84 16.69 9.64 0.94
C LYS A 84 15.94 9.46 -0.37
N ASP A 85 15.65 10.57 -1.02
CA ASP A 85 15.01 10.60 -2.34
C ASP A 85 16.00 11.14 -3.40
N PRO A 86 17.06 10.38 -3.74
CA PRO A 86 18.10 10.85 -4.65
C PRO A 86 17.57 11.12 -6.07
N ASP A 87 16.48 10.45 -6.45
CA ASP A 87 15.88 10.51 -7.78
C ASP A 87 14.65 11.43 -7.83
N GLY A 88 14.25 12.04 -6.70
CA GLY A 88 13.12 12.98 -6.65
C GLY A 88 11.76 12.36 -6.95
N LEU A 89 11.56 11.08 -6.58
CA LEU A 89 10.36 10.32 -6.88
C LEU A 89 9.24 10.53 -5.86
N LEU A 90 9.55 11.03 -4.67
CA LEU A 90 8.57 11.20 -3.61
C LEU A 90 7.80 12.50 -3.82
N GLU A 91 6.48 12.34 -3.96
CA GLU A 91 5.55 13.46 -4.09
C GLU A 91 4.73 13.64 -2.81
N GLY A 92 4.44 14.89 -2.45
CA GLY A 92 3.65 15.25 -1.27
C GLY A 92 4.47 15.90 -0.16
N ALA A 93 3.80 16.65 0.72
CA ALA A 93 4.45 17.45 1.76
C ALA A 93 4.64 16.72 3.11
N GLY A 94 4.18 15.46 3.23
CA GLY A 94 4.32 14.66 4.45
C GLY A 94 3.73 15.26 5.73
N LYS A 95 2.70 16.12 5.61
CA LYS A 95 2.03 16.75 6.76
C LYS A 95 1.08 15.81 7.48
#